data_AF-A0A965VH66-F1
#
_entry.id   AF-A0A965VH66-F1
#
_cell.length_a   1.000
_cell.length_b   1.000
_cell.length_c   1.000
_cell.angle_alpha   90.00
_cell.angle_beta   90.00
_cell.angle_gamma   90.00
#
_symmetry.space_group_name_H-M   'P 1'
#
loop_
_entity.id
_entity.type
_entity.pdbx_description
1 polymer ?
#
loop_
_entity_poly.entity_id
_entity_poly.type
_entity_poly.pdbx_seq_one_letter_code
_entity_poly.pdbx_strand_id
1 'polypeptide(L)'
;MPAHPLAASVVRPDGTVTSHAPTGSAWTLEELQSLIGGGCIEVVPIPGNGKWCAICDEDGLEKGMEHNRPASWDARQSLVGTVAFLTYDALGFE
;
A
#
# COMPACT_ATOMS: atom_id res chain seq x y z
N MET A 1 19.85 11.49 2.08
CA MET A 1 18.83 11.17 3.10
C MET A 1 17.94 10.08 2.50
N PRO A 2 17.54 9.02 3.23
CA PRO A 2 16.64 8.03 2.66
C PRO A 2 15.32 8.70 2.27
N ALA A 3 14.80 8.39 1.08
CA ALA A 3 13.51 8.89 0.63
C ALA A 3 12.42 8.30 1.52
N HIS A 4 11.66 9.15 2.21
CA HIS A 4 10.52 8.72 3.01
C HIS A 4 9.25 8.74 2.14
N PRO A 5 8.38 7.73 2.26
CA PRO A 5 7.12 7.74 1.52
C PRO A 5 6.25 8.91 1.99
N LEU A 6 5.86 9.78 1.07
CA LEU A 6 5.19 11.06 1.34
C LEU A 6 3.68 10.91 1.53
N ALA A 7 3.09 9.92 0.85
CA ALA A 7 1.66 9.69 0.83
C ALA A 7 1.33 8.22 0.56
N ALA A 8 0.15 7.80 0.98
CA ALA A 8 -0.42 6.49 0.74
C ALA A 8 -1.73 6.64 -0.05
N SER A 9 -1.83 6.00 -1.21
CA SER A 9 -3.10 5.85 -1.94
C SER A 9 -3.76 4.54 -1.53
N VAL A 10 -4.84 4.62 -0.77
CA VAL A 10 -5.61 3.48 -0.28
C VAL A 10 -6.68 3.12 -1.28
N VAL A 11 -6.60 1.91 -1.82
CA VAL A 11 -7.51 1.35 -2.82
C VAL A 11 -8.31 0.25 -2.16
N ARG A 12 -9.64 0.36 -2.18
CA ARG A 12 -10.57 -0.64 -1.66
C ARG A 12 -11.08 -1.56 -2.79
N PRO A 13 -11.58 -2.77 -2.46
CA PRO A 13 -12.11 -3.70 -3.47
C PRO A 13 -13.26 -3.13 -4.33
N ASP A 14 -14.04 -2.21 -3.76
CA ASP A 14 -15.12 -1.50 -4.44
C ASP A 14 -14.64 -0.45 -5.48
N GLY A 15 -13.32 -0.26 -5.60
CA GLY A 15 -12.70 0.73 -6.48
C GLY A 15 -12.56 2.13 -5.88
N THR A 16 -12.97 2.33 -4.63
CA THR A 16 -12.76 3.61 -3.93
C THR A 16 -11.28 3.84 -3.68
N VAL A 17 -10.79 5.02 -4.06
CA VAL A 17 -9.41 5.46 -3.83
C VAL A 17 -9.40 6.66 -2.90
N THR A 18 -8.63 6.60 -1.80
CA THR A 18 -8.39 7.74 -0.91
C THR A 18 -6.91 7.97 -0.67
N SER A 19 -6.50 9.24 -0.57
CA SER A 19 -5.10 9.60 -0.29
C SER A 19 -4.92 9.98 1.17
N HIS A 20 -3.84 9.51 1.77
CA HIS A 20 -3.46 9.81 3.16
C HIS A 20 -2.01 10.26 3.23
N ALA A 21 -1.68 11.05 4.25
CA ALA A 21 -0.33 11.45 4.60
C ALA A 21 0.00 10.94 6.01
N PRO A 22 1.27 10.68 6.33
CA PRO A 22 1.65 10.31 7.69
C PRO A 22 1.38 11.48 8.64
N THR A 23 1.08 11.18 9.91
CA THR A 23 0.87 12.22 10.93
C THR A 23 2.18 12.94 11.27
N GLY A 24 3.30 12.21 11.19
CA GLY A 24 4.66 12.72 11.43
C GLY A 24 5.49 12.88 10.16
N SER A 25 6.81 12.90 10.33
CA SER A 25 7.77 12.96 9.21
C SER A 25 7.93 11.64 8.44
N ALA A 26 7.37 10.54 8.96
CA ALA A 26 7.39 9.23 8.34
C ALA A 26 6.17 8.42 8.81
N TRP A 27 5.78 7.43 8.02
CA TRP A 27 4.75 6.45 8.38
C TRP A 27 5.22 5.56 9.53
N THR A 28 4.38 5.41 10.56
CA THR A 28 4.55 4.33 11.54
C THR A 28 3.92 3.04 11.05
N LEU A 29 4.31 1.91 11.66
CA LEU A 29 3.72 0.61 11.35
C LEU A 29 2.21 0.61 11.65
N GLU A 30 1.82 1.20 12.77
CA GLU A 30 0.44 1.28 13.25
C GLU A 30 -0.44 2.12 12.31
N GLU A 31 0.10 3.21 11.76
CA GLU A 31 -0.60 4.02 10.76
C GLU A 31 -0.88 3.18 9.50
N LEU A 32 0.13 2.49 8.98
CA LEU A 32 0.00 1.65 7.78
C LEU A 32 -0.97 0.49 8.00
N GLN A 33 -0.89 -0.18 9.14
CA GLN A 33 -1.85 -1.22 9.55
C GLN A 33 -3.28 -0.69 9.55
N SER A 34 -3.48 0.50 10.14
CA SER A 34 -4.81 1.11 10.23
C SER A 34 -5.41 1.45 8.87
N LEU A 35 -4.58 1.75 7.85
CA LEU A 35 -5.07 2.04 6.50
C LEU A 35 -5.69 0.84 5.80
N ILE A 36 -5.22 -0.39 6.09
CA ILE A 36 -5.59 -1.59 5.35
C ILE A 36 -6.56 -2.52 6.11
N GLY A 37 -6.90 -2.20 7.35
CA GLY A 37 -7.87 -2.95 8.17
C GLY A 37 -7.32 -3.51 9.48
N GLY A 38 -6.07 -3.19 9.85
CA GLY A 38 -5.37 -3.71 11.02
C GLY A 38 -4.67 -5.05 10.76
N GLY A 39 -3.93 -5.55 11.76
CA GLY A 39 -3.31 -6.88 11.69
C GLY A 39 -1.90 -6.93 11.08
N CYS A 40 -1.48 -8.10 10.62
CA CYS A 40 -0.19 -8.29 9.97
C CYS A 40 -0.22 -7.68 8.57
N ILE A 41 0.90 -7.05 8.18
CA ILE A 41 1.02 -6.38 6.88
C ILE A 41 2.17 -6.98 6.11
N GLU A 42 1.98 -7.11 4.81
CA GLU A 42 3.04 -7.44 3.88
C GLU A 42 3.37 -6.21 3.01
N VAL A 43 4.66 -5.96 2.80
CA VAL A 43 5.15 -4.93 1.87
C VAL A 43 5.56 -5.61 0.58
N VAL A 44 4.86 -5.31 -0.50
CA VAL A 44 5.10 -5.95 -1.79
C VAL A 44 5.64 -4.93 -2.80
N PRO A 45 6.80 -5.18 -3.42
CA PRO A 45 7.35 -4.29 -4.44
C PRO A 45 6.50 -4.34 -5.71
N ILE A 46 6.22 -3.18 -6.31
CA ILE A 46 5.49 -3.13 -7.59
C ILE A 46 6.48 -3.23 -8.76
N PRO A 47 6.36 -4.25 -9.63
CA PRO A 47 7.25 -4.43 -10.76
C PRO A 47 7.19 -3.23 -11.72
N GLY A 48 8.36 -2.70 -12.11
CA GLY A 48 8.48 -1.71 -13.18
C GLY A 48 8.11 -0.28 -12.82
N ASN A 49 7.67 0.01 -11.59
CA ASN A 49 7.31 1.36 -11.18
C ASN A 49 8.34 2.03 -10.24
N GLY A 50 9.29 1.28 -9.67
CA GLY A 50 10.51 1.74 -8.97
C GLY A 50 10.33 2.71 -7.78
N LYS A 51 9.12 3.21 -7.56
CA LYS A 51 8.76 4.33 -6.68
C LYS A 51 7.55 3.99 -5.80
N TRP A 52 7.04 2.76 -5.90
CA TRP A 52 5.78 2.34 -5.28
C TRP A 52 5.99 0.97 -4.61
N CYS A 53 5.53 0.85 -3.36
CA CYS A 53 5.27 -0.43 -2.73
C CYS A 53 3.80 -0.52 -2.34
N ALA A 54 3.25 -1.72 -2.41
CA ALA A 54 1.91 -2.03 -1.94
C ALA A 54 2.00 -2.56 -0.50
N ILE A 55 1.13 -2.07 0.37
CA ILE A 55 0.92 -2.57 1.71
C ILE A 55 -0.44 -3.27 1.72
N CYS A 56 -0.49 -4.53 2.12
CA CYS A 56 -1.72 -5.33 2.18
C CYS A 56 -1.75 -6.21 3.44
N ASP A 57 -2.95 -6.70 3.81
CA ASP A 57 -3.09 -7.69 4.88
C ASP A 57 -2.47 -9.01 4.41
N GLU A 58 -1.45 -9.49 5.15
CA GLU A 58 -0.67 -10.69 4.82
C GLU A 58 -1.56 -11.95 4.73
N ASP A 59 -2.56 -12.05 5.61
CA ASP A 59 -3.43 -13.23 5.68
C ASP A 59 -4.70 -13.07 4.84
N GLY A 60 -4.80 -12.01 4.03
CA GLY A 60 -6.07 -11.64 3.39
C GLY A 60 -6.66 -12.76 2.53
N LEU A 61 -5.82 -13.57 1.90
CA LEU A 61 -6.24 -14.73 1.11
C LEU A 61 -6.81 -15.85 2.00
N GLU A 62 -6.15 -16.16 3.12
CA GLU A 62 -6.61 -17.18 4.07
C GLU A 62 -7.91 -16.76 4.75
N LYS A 63 -8.08 -15.46 5.02
CA LYS A 63 -9.29 -14.85 5.57
C LYS A 63 -10.44 -14.75 4.56
N GLY A 64 -10.23 -15.11 3.30
CA GLY A 64 -11.26 -15.03 2.25
C GLY A 64 -11.69 -13.60 1.92
N MET A 65 -10.79 -12.62 2.04
CA MET A 65 -11.08 -11.22 1.73
C MET A 65 -11.43 -11.05 0.24
N GLU A 66 -12.24 -10.04 -0.05
CA GLU A 66 -12.65 -9.73 -1.43
C GLU A 66 -11.44 -9.36 -2.29
N HIS A 67 -11.46 -9.83 -3.54
CA HIS A 67 -10.40 -9.56 -4.49
C HIS A 67 -10.37 -8.08 -4.90
N ASN A 68 -9.23 -7.42 -4.71
CA ASN A 68 -9.06 -6.03 -5.09
C ASN A 68 -8.53 -5.95 -6.51
N ARG A 69 -9.44 -6.05 -7.49
CA ARG A 69 -9.08 -6.05 -8.93
C ARG A 69 -8.31 -4.78 -9.33
N PRO A 70 -8.69 -3.56 -8.91
CA PRO A 70 -7.93 -2.35 -9.24
C PRO A 70 -6.50 -2.40 -8.70
N ALA A 71 -6.31 -2.72 -7.42
CA ALA A 71 -4.96 -2.81 -6.85
C ALA A 71 -4.15 -3.95 -7.47
N SER A 72 -4.79 -5.08 -7.78
CA SER A 72 -4.14 -6.22 -8.42
C SER A 72 -3.61 -5.89 -9.82
N TRP A 73 -4.38 -5.08 -10.58
CA TRP A 73 -3.99 -4.62 -11.89
C TRP A 73 -2.76 -3.71 -11.83
N ASP A 74 -2.79 -2.72 -10.94
CA ASP A 74 -1.70 -1.75 -10.77
C ASP A 74 -0.42 -2.43 -10.23
N ALA A 75 -0.57 -3.34 -9.28
CA ALA A 75 0.54 -4.07 -8.70
C ALA A 75 1.02 -5.26 -9.55
N ARG A 76 0.27 -5.62 -10.60
CA ARG A 76 0.49 -6.82 -11.45
C ARG A 76 0.62 -8.12 -10.65
N GLN A 77 -0.12 -8.23 -9.57
CA GLN A 77 -0.13 -9.39 -8.68
C GLN A 77 -1.50 -9.53 -8.02
N SER A 78 -1.80 -10.73 -7.50
CA SER A 78 -3.09 -11.01 -6.89
C SER A 78 -3.19 -10.38 -5.51
N LEU A 79 -3.92 -9.27 -5.37
CA LEU A 79 -4.16 -8.60 -4.09
C LEU A 79 -5.62 -8.68 -3.69
N VAL A 80 -5.85 -8.84 -2.39
CA VAL A 80 -7.17 -8.92 -1.77
C VAL A 80 -7.29 -7.89 -0.66
N GLY A 81 -8.53 -7.54 -0.29
CA GLY A 81 -8.80 -6.56 0.75
C GLY A 81 -8.40 -5.14 0.38
N THR A 82 -8.22 -4.30 1.39
CA THR A 82 -7.78 -2.91 1.21
C THR A 82 -6.26 -2.90 1.03
N VAL A 83 -5.77 -2.15 0.04
CA VAL A 83 -4.33 -2.04 -0.28
C VAL A 83 -3.92 -0.59 -0.21
N ALA A 84 -2.78 -0.29 0.41
CA ALA A 84 -2.20 1.05 0.42
C ALA A 84 -0.94 1.10 -0.45
N PHE A 85 -0.92 1.98 -1.44
CA PHE A 85 0.24 2.23 -2.28
C PHE A 85 1.05 3.40 -1.75
N LEU A 86 2.28 3.15 -1.30
CA LEU A 86 3.17 4.20 -0.81
C LEU A 86 3.90 4.85 -1.99
N THR A 87 3.80 6.18 -2.06
CA THR A 87 4.54 6.97 -3.05
C THR A 87 5.81 7.53 -2.41
N TYR A 88 6.96 7.20 -3.00
CA TYR A 88 8.24 7.79 -2.61
C TYR A 88 8.53 9.03 -3.48
N ASP A 89 9.14 10.06 -2.90
CA ASP A 89 9.63 11.20 -3.69
C ASP A 89 10.65 10.71 -4.74
N ALA A 90 10.56 11.26 -5.95
CA ALA A 90 11.45 10.94 -7.05
C ALA A 90 12.86 11.55 -6.90
N LEU A 91 13.14 12.25 -5.80
CA LEU A 91 14.41 12.92 -5.53
C LEU A 91 15.24 12.12 -4.52
N GLY A 92 15.93 11.08 -5.00
CA GLY A 92 16.85 10.32 -4.12
C GLY A 92 17.58 9.13 -4.74
N PHE A 93 17.48 8.91 -6.05
CA PHE A 93 18.41 8.03 -6.77
C PHE A 93 19.33 8.91 -7.63
N GLU A 94 20.40 9.38 -7.01
CA GLU A 94 21.69 9.63 -7.68
C GLU A 94 22.67 8.56 -7.22
#